data_AF-A0A1H7Z1U3-F1
#
_entry.id   AF-A0A1H7Z1U3-F1
#
_cell.length_a   1.000
_cell.length_b   1.000
_cell.length_c   1.000
_cell.angle_alpha   90.00
_cell.angle_beta   90.00
_cell.angle_gamma   90.00
#
_symmetry.space_group_name_H-M   'P 1'
#
loop_
_entity.id
_entity.type
_entity.pdbx_description
1 polymer ?
#
loop_
_entity_poly.entity_id
_entity_poly.type
_entity_poly.pdbx_seq_one_letter_code
_entity_poly.pdbx_strand_id
1 'polypeptide(L)'
;MSAPQTNLDKQEKQHRGPLRGMALVVVFALLLLGGFMLWTSSSSDGIEGADTQTDARTGQSVEAETGEAVPATDAPATAAPAATGN
;
A
#
# COMPACT_ATOMS: atom_id res chain seq x y z
N MET A 1 -10.46 51.21 -11.85
CA MET A 1 -10.37 50.34 -13.04
C MET A 1 -11.06 49.04 -12.71
N SER A 2 -12.12 48.69 -13.44
CA SER A 2 -12.89 47.46 -13.22
C SER A 2 -12.10 46.27 -13.77
N ALA A 3 -11.99 45.20 -12.98
CA ALA A 3 -11.22 44.02 -13.35
C ALA A 3 -11.71 43.42 -14.68
N PRO A 4 -10.80 42.84 -15.50
CA PRO A 4 -11.17 42.16 -16.73
C PRO A 4 -12.23 41.08 -16.44
N GLN A 5 -13.39 41.17 -17.10
CA GLN A 5 -14.43 40.15 -17.00
C GLN A 5 -13.98 38.91 -17.77
N THR A 6 -13.43 37.94 -17.07
CA THR A 6 -13.09 36.65 -17.66
C THR A 6 -14.38 35.87 -17.88
N ASN A 7 -14.71 35.61 -19.13
CA ASN A 7 -15.93 34.89 -19.48
C ASN A 7 -15.71 33.39 -19.23
N LEU A 8 -16.09 32.91 -18.04
CA LEU A 8 -15.83 31.54 -17.56
C LEU A 8 -16.45 30.47 -18.46
N ASP A 9 -17.65 30.71 -19.00
CA ASP A 9 -18.34 29.77 -19.90
C ASP A 9 -17.56 29.49 -21.18
N LYS A 10 -16.88 30.52 -21.70
CA LYS A 10 -16.09 30.42 -22.94
C LYS A 10 -14.77 29.68 -22.71
N GLN A 11 -14.18 29.90 -21.54
CA GLN A 11 -13.02 29.18 -21.06
C GLN A 11 -13.37 27.71 -20.84
N GLU A 12 -14.43 27.41 -20.08
CA GLU A 12 -14.85 26.05 -19.74
C GLU A 12 -14.95 25.16 -20.97
N LYS A 13 -15.61 25.63 -22.05
CA LYS A 13 -15.72 24.92 -23.34
C LYS A 13 -14.39 24.58 -24.00
N GLN A 14 -13.39 25.46 -23.91
CA GLN A 14 -12.08 25.23 -24.53
C GLN A 14 -11.23 24.22 -23.75
N HIS A 15 -11.43 24.08 -22.43
CA HIS A 15 -10.67 23.11 -21.62
C HIS A 15 -11.32 21.73 -21.53
N ARG A 16 -12.57 21.57 -21.98
CA ARG A 16 -13.26 20.26 -21.95
C ARG A 16 -12.54 19.19 -22.76
N GLY A 17 -11.87 19.56 -23.86
CA GLY A 17 -11.09 18.62 -24.68
C GLY A 17 -9.93 17.98 -23.88
N PRO A 18 -8.97 18.78 -23.38
CA PRO A 18 -7.88 18.28 -22.53
C PRO A 18 -8.35 17.51 -21.28
N LEU A 19 -9.38 18.00 -20.59
CA LEU A 19 -9.91 17.33 -19.39
C LEU A 19 -10.49 15.95 -19.71
N ARG A 20 -11.19 15.80 -20.84
CA ARG A 20 -11.69 14.50 -21.31
C ARG A 20 -10.56 13.55 -21.71
N GLY A 21 -9.50 14.08 -22.33
CA GLY A 21 -8.31 13.30 -22.67
C GLY A 21 -7.62 12.72 -21.43
N MET A 22 -7.38 13.56 -20.41
CA MET A 22 -6.85 13.09 -19.12
C MET A 22 -7.75 12.03 -18.47
N ALA A 23 -9.06 12.27 -18.42
CA ALA A 23 -10.00 11.29 -17.87
C ALA A 23 -9.92 9.94 -18.61
N LEU A 24 -9.82 9.94 -19.94
CA LEU A 24 -9.70 8.73 -20.73
C LEU A 24 -8.41 7.96 -20.42
N VAL A 25 -7.27 8.66 -20.33
CA VAL A 25 -5.98 8.03 -19.99
C VAL A 25 -6.01 7.44 -18.59
N VAL A 26 -6.59 8.13 -17.61
CA VAL A 26 -6.74 7.62 -16.23
C VAL A 26 -7.59 6.35 -16.21
N VAL A 27 -8.74 6.34 -16.90
CA VAL A 27 -9.59 5.15 -17.00
C VAL A 27 -8.85 4.00 -17.66
N PHE A 28 -8.10 4.27 -18.73
CA PHE A 28 -7.30 3.26 -19.41
C PHE A 28 -6.20 2.67 -18.50
N ALA A 29 -5.51 3.51 -17.74
CA ALA A 29 -4.50 3.07 -16.77
C ALA A 29 -5.12 2.20 -15.67
N LEU A 30 -6.31 2.56 -15.17
CA LEU A 30 -7.03 1.75 -14.17
C LEU A 30 -7.46 0.40 -14.73
N LEU A 31 -7.88 0.33 -16.00
CA LEU A 31 -8.21 -0.93 -16.65
C LEU A 31 -6.99 -1.83 -16.81
N LEU A 32 -5.86 -1.26 -17.25
CA LEU A 32 -4.58 -1.98 -17.34
C LEU A 32 -4.12 -2.50 -15.98
N LEU A 33 -4.16 -1.65 -14.95
CA LEU A 33 -3.76 -2.03 -13.60
C LEU A 33 -4.69 -3.09 -13.03
N GLY A 34 -6.01 -2.93 -13.18
CA GLY A 34 -6.99 -3.93 -12.74
C GLY A 34 -6.81 -5.27 -13.45
N GLY A 35 -6.59 -5.26 -14.76
CA GLY A 35 -6.28 -6.46 -15.53
C GLY A 35 -4.98 -7.12 -15.09
N PHE A 36 -3.94 -6.32 -14.86
CA PHE A 36 -2.66 -6.82 -14.35
C PHE A 36 -2.80 -7.44 -12.95
N MET A 37 -3.57 -6.82 -12.05
CA MET A 37 -3.85 -7.34 -10.71
C MET A 37 -4.54 -8.71 -10.76
N LEU A 38 -5.55 -8.86 -11.62
CA LEU A 38 -6.26 -10.13 -11.81
C LEU A 38 -5.32 -11.18 -12.39
N TRP A 39 -4.51 -10.81 -13.39
CA TRP A 39 -3.55 -11.70 -14.01
C TRP A 39 -2.48 -12.17 -13.01
N THR A 40 -1.83 -11.25 -12.29
CA THR A 40 -0.80 -11.60 -11.30
C THR A 40 -1.36 -12.42 -10.15
N SER A 41 -2.61 -12.17 -9.72
CA SER A 41 -3.25 -12.98 -8.68
C SER A 41 -3.53 -14.42 -9.14
N SER A 42 -3.84 -14.61 -10.43
CA SER A 42 -4.05 -15.95 -11.00
C SER A 42 -2.74 -16.68 -11.34
N SER A 43 -1.66 -15.93 -11.53
CA SER A 43 -0.36 -16.43 -12.00
C SER A 43 0.73 -16.41 -10.92
N SER A 44 0.39 -16.12 -9.67
CA SER A 44 1.36 -16.19 -8.57
C SER A 44 1.52 -17.64 -8.12
N ASP A 45 2.65 -18.24 -8.47
CA ASP A 45 3.20 -19.32 -7.66
C ASP A 45 3.62 -18.69 -6.32
N GLY A 46 3.31 -19.35 -5.20
CA GLY A 46 3.50 -18.80 -3.84
C GLY A 46 4.94 -18.32 -3.57
N ILE A 47 5.13 -17.55 -2.48
CA ILE A 47 6.47 -17.08 -2.10
C ILE A 47 7.35 -18.30 -1.80
N GLU A 48 8.42 -18.47 -2.58
CA GLU A 48 9.42 -19.52 -2.37
C GLU A 48 10.02 -19.39 -0.95
N GLY A 49 9.86 -20.43 -0.12
CA GLY A 49 10.32 -20.42 1.26
C GLY A 49 9.36 -19.78 2.28
N ALA A 50 8.10 -19.52 1.92
CA ALA A 50 7.06 -19.11 2.88
C ALA A 50 6.91 -20.09 4.05
N ASP A 51 7.15 -21.36 3.79
CA ASP A 51 7.08 -22.44 4.79
C ASP A 51 8.38 -22.60 5.59
N THR A 52 9.37 -21.71 5.40
CA THR A 52 10.65 -21.77 6.11
C THR A 52 10.91 -20.50 6.89
N GLN A 53 11.14 -20.64 8.19
CA GLN A 53 11.55 -19.55 9.08
C GLN A 53 12.99 -19.77 9.56
N THR A 54 13.78 -18.70 9.60
CA THR A 54 15.10 -18.74 10.23
C THR A 54 14.96 -18.67 11.75
N ASP A 55 15.41 -19.69 12.46
CA ASP A 55 15.49 -19.69 13.91
C ASP A 55 16.49 -18.62 14.39
N ALA A 56 16.01 -17.66 15.19
CA ALA A 56 16.80 -16.54 15.70
C ALA A 56 17.94 -16.97 16.64
N ARG A 57 17.85 -18.17 17.23
CA ARG A 57 18.84 -18.71 18.17
C ARG A 57 19.95 -19.49 17.47
N THR A 58 19.61 -20.23 16.41
CA THR A 58 20.55 -21.18 15.77
C THR A 58 20.95 -20.78 14.35
N GLY A 59 20.19 -19.88 13.71
CA GLY A 59 20.43 -19.44 12.34
C GLY A 59 20.11 -20.51 11.28
N GLN A 60 19.51 -21.64 11.66
CA GLN A 60 19.02 -22.64 10.72
C GLN A 60 17.65 -22.28 10.18
N SER A 61 17.40 -22.61 8.91
CA SER A 61 16.06 -22.62 8.33
C SER A 61 15.30 -23.83 8.84
N VAL A 62 14.19 -23.58 9.53
CA VAL A 62 13.29 -24.59 10.08
C VAL A 62 11.94 -24.43 9.40
N GLU A 63 11.19 -25.52 9.26
CA GLU A 63 9.83 -25.46 8.75
C GLU A 63 8.99 -24.58 9.69
N ALA A 64 8.29 -23.60 9.13
CA ALA A 64 7.45 -22.71 9.88
C ALA A 64 6.31 -23.54 10.47
N GLU A 65 6.34 -23.78 11.79
CA GLU A 65 5.17 -24.29 12.49
C GLU A 65 4.01 -23.33 12.19
N THR A 66 2.93 -23.86 11.60
CA THR A 66 1.70 -23.09 11.38
C THR A 66 1.07 -22.80 12.75
N GLY A 67 1.68 -21.86 13.45
CA GLY A 67 1.20 -21.33 14.71
C GLY A 67 -0.01 -20.48 14.40
N GLU A 68 -1.17 -20.98 14.81
CA GLU A 68 -2.38 -20.19 15.02
C GLU A 68 -1.99 -18.80 15.51
N ALA A 69 -2.41 -17.76 14.76
CA ALA A 69 -2.03 -16.39 15.02
C ALA A 69 -2.31 -16.05 16.48
N VAL A 70 -1.26 -16.00 17.31
CA VAL A 70 -1.39 -15.59 18.70
C VAL A 70 -1.81 -14.12 18.63
N PRO A 71 -3.04 -13.76 19.03
CA PRO A 71 -3.46 -12.37 18.99
C PRO A 71 -2.48 -11.57 19.83
N ALA A 72 -1.94 -10.49 19.26
CA ALA A 72 -1.05 -9.57 19.95
C ALA A 72 -1.76 -9.04 21.21
N THR A 73 -1.59 -9.75 22.32
CA THR A 73 -2.07 -9.37 23.63
C THR A 73 -0.84 -8.98 24.43
N ASP A 74 -0.82 -7.70 24.77
CA ASP A 74 0.04 -7.02 25.72
C ASP A 74 1.55 -7.01 25.43
N ALA A 75 1.95 -5.97 24.71
CA ALA A 75 3.20 -5.29 25.01
C ALA A 75 3.16 -4.86 26.50
N PRO A 76 4.08 -5.31 27.37
CA PRO A 76 4.24 -4.65 28.66
C PRO A 76 4.90 -3.29 28.40
N ALA A 77 4.08 -2.26 28.38
CA ALA A 77 4.54 -0.92 28.70
C ALA A 77 5.18 -0.94 30.10
N THR A 78 6.33 -0.28 30.22
CA THR A 78 6.93 0.24 31.47
C THR A 78 7.71 -0.74 32.34
N ALA A 79 9.05 -0.61 32.30
CA ALA A 79 9.88 -0.56 33.51
C ALA A 79 11.16 0.22 33.22
N ALA A 80 11.14 1.52 33.48
CA ALA A 80 12.35 2.30 33.67
C ALA A 80 13.13 1.74 34.88
N PRO A 81 14.47 1.59 34.84
CA PRO A 81 15.21 1.20 36.03
C PRO A 81 15.17 2.37 37.02
N ALA A 82 14.48 2.16 38.15
CA ALA A 82 14.54 3.04 39.29
C ALA A 82 15.99 3.12 39.79
N ALA A 83 16.57 4.32 39.72
CA ALA A 83 17.77 4.65 40.47
C ALA A 83 17.44 4.58 41.97
N THR A 84 18.13 3.71 42.70
CA THR A 84 18.17 3.74 44.17
C THR A 84 19.54 3.28 44.63
N GLY A 85 20.25 4.12 45.37
CA GLY A 85 21.52 3.76 45.98
C GLY A 85 22.27 4.97 46.51
N ASN A 86 22.02 5.27 47.79
CA ASN A 86 22.58 6.32 48.64
C ASN A 86 24.12 6.29 48.75
#